data_AF-A0A4S8PER8-F1
#
_entry.id   AF-A0A4S8PER8-F1
#
_cell.length_a   1.000
_cell.length_b   1.000
_cell.length_c   1.000
_cell.angle_alpha   90.00
_cell.angle_beta   90.00
_cell.angle_gamma   90.00
#
_symmetry.space_group_name_H-M   'P 1'
#
loop_
_entity.id
_entity.type
_entity.pdbx_description
1 polymer ?
#
loop_
_entity_poly.entity_id
_entity_poly.type
_entity_poly.pdbx_seq_one_letter_code
_entity_poly.pdbx_strand_id
1 'polypeptide(L)'
;MSGNGMDDLLSALSETGTRKVETVSDTFAGDGLVRLLIWSDASVQVEIDAYAAEGASVSEIERHLVELFTAASIPDPAKPAAG
;
A
#
# COMPACT_ATOMS: atom_id res chain seq x y z
N MET A 1 -22.39 34.45 0.00
CA MET A 1 -21.31 34.00 0.91
C MET A 1 -21.65 32.58 1.33
N SER A 2 -21.13 31.59 0.61
CA SER A 2 -21.34 30.17 0.89
C SER A 2 -20.43 29.34 -0.04
N GLY A 3 -19.12 29.58 0.07
CA GLY A 3 -18.08 28.79 -0.62
C GLY A 3 -17.32 27.87 0.34
N ASN A 4 -17.12 28.31 1.58
CA ASN A 4 -16.17 27.66 2.49
C ASN A 4 -16.68 26.32 3.06
N GLY A 5 -17.98 26.16 3.27
CA GLY A 5 -18.49 24.94 3.92
C GLY A 5 -18.37 23.65 3.09
N MET A 6 -18.35 23.75 1.76
CA MET A 6 -18.18 22.58 0.88
C MET A 6 -16.70 22.25 0.72
N ASP A 7 -15.83 23.26 0.61
CA ASP A 7 -14.39 23.10 0.54
C ASP A 7 -13.83 22.54 1.87
N ASP A 8 -14.32 23.00 3.02
CA ASP A 8 -13.95 22.47 4.33
C ASP A 8 -14.39 21.01 4.48
N LEU A 9 -15.57 20.64 3.96
CA LEU A 9 -16.07 19.26 3.99
C LEU A 9 -15.28 18.34 3.04
N LEU A 10 -14.91 18.81 1.85
CA LEU A 10 -14.08 18.08 0.90
C LEU A 10 -12.64 17.92 1.42
N SER A 11 -12.11 18.94 2.10
CA SER A 11 -10.80 18.88 2.74
C SER A 11 -10.80 17.88 3.90
N ALA A 12 -11.81 17.93 4.78
CA ALA A 12 -11.98 16.93 5.84
C ALA A 12 -12.17 15.51 5.29
N LEU A 13 -12.94 15.34 4.20
CA LEU A 13 -13.11 14.04 3.55
C LEU A 13 -11.79 13.53 2.95
N SER A 14 -10.98 14.42 2.38
CA SER A 14 -9.64 14.09 1.87
C SER A 14 -8.65 13.73 2.97
N GLU A 15 -8.83 14.28 4.19
CA GLU A 15 -8.07 13.90 5.39
C GLU A 15 -8.55 12.58 6.01
N THR A 16 -9.84 12.25 5.88
CA THR A 16 -10.41 10.99 6.39
C THR A 16 -10.28 9.80 5.44
N GLY A 17 -9.85 10.03 4.20
CA GLY A 17 -9.63 8.95 3.24
C GLY A 17 -8.31 8.25 3.51
N THR A 18 -8.35 6.97 3.88
CA THR A 18 -7.17 6.10 3.85
C THR A 18 -6.50 6.24 2.49
N ARG A 19 -5.37 6.97 2.44
CA ARG A 19 -4.66 7.28 1.20
C ARG A 19 -3.48 6.35 1.06
N LYS A 20 -3.21 5.92 -0.17
CA LYS A 20 -2.04 5.10 -0.47
C LYS A 20 -0.78 5.94 -0.27
N VAL A 21 0.08 5.52 0.65
CA VAL A 21 1.34 6.20 0.99
C VAL A 21 2.46 5.69 0.10
N GLU A 22 2.53 4.39 -0.10
CA GLU A 22 3.64 3.76 -0.81
C GLU A 22 3.17 2.52 -1.57
N THR A 23 3.90 2.19 -2.63
CA THR A 23 3.76 0.91 -3.32
C THR A 23 5.16 0.34 -3.52
N VAL A 24 5.42 -0.81 -2.91
CA VAL A 24 6.65 -1.58 -3.15
C VAL A 24 6.23 -2.80 -3.94
N SER A 25 6.88 -3.05 -5.07
CA SER A 25 6.52 -4.14 -5.97
C SER A 25 7.75 -4.92 -6.39
N ASP A 26 7.59 -6.23 -6.48
CA ASP A 26 8.62 -7.12 -7.00
C ASP A 26 8.01 -8.06 -8.04
N THR A 27 8.83 -8.47 -9.00
CA THR A 27 8.41 -9.33 -10.11
C THR A 27 8.95 -10.74 -9.92
N PHE A 28 8.05 -11.69 -9.79
CA PHE A 28 8.29 -13.12 -9.66
C PHE A 28 8.44 -13.70 -11.04
N ALA A 29 9.52 -14.44 -11.26
CA ALA A 29 9.70 -15.27 -12.45
C ALA A 29 9.46 -14.56 -13.81
N GLY A 30 9.64 -13.23 -13.89
CA GLY A 30 9.52 -12.44 -15.12
C GLY A 30 8.11 -12.01 -15.52
N ASP A 31 7.07 -12.67 -15.02
CA ASP A 31 5.68 -12.46 -15.47
C ASP A 31 4.71 -12.07 -14.33
N GLY A 32 5.09 -12.27 -13.07
CA GLY A 32 4.19 -12.11 -11.92
C GLY A 32 4.47 -10.93 -11.03
N LEU A 33 3.50 -10.05 -10.82
CA LEU A 33 3.67 -8.95 -9.89
C LEU A 33 3.15 -9.34 -8.49
N VAL A 34 3.99 -9.20 -7.46
CA VAL A 34 3.48 -9.01 -6.08
C VAL A 34 3.71 -7.58 -5.67
N ARG A 35 2.69 -6.98 -5.07
CA ARG A 35 2.72 -5.61 -4.59
C ARG A 35 2.34 -5.56 -3.13
N LEU A 36 3.13 -4.79 -2.40
CA LEU A 36 2.80 -4.29 -1.08
C LEU A 36 2.26 -2.85 -1.24
N LEU A 37 1.01 -2.64 -0.86
CA LEU A 37 0.36 -1.34 -0.80
C LEU A 37 0.32 -0.90 0.66
N ILE A 38 0.98 0.21 0.96
CA ILE A 38 1.00 0.77 2.32
C ILE A 38 0.08 1.97 2.36
N TRP A 39 -0.80 1.99 3.34
CA TRP A 39 -1.81 3.02 3.50
C TRP A 39 -1.48 3.94 4.68
N SER A 40 -2.09 5.12 4.68
CA SER A 40 -1.82 6.17 5.68
C SER A 40 -2.29 5.83 7.10
N ASP A 41 -3.17 4.84 7.22
CA ASP A 41 -3.63 4.27 8.50
C ASP A 41 -2.73 3.11 8.97
N ALA A 42 -1.57 2.93 8.34
CA ALA A 42 -0.63 1.82 8.53
C ALA A 42 -1.19 0.43 8.21
N SER A 43 -2.34 0.34 7.53
CA SER A 43 -2.77 -0.92 6.93
C SER A 43 -1.89 -1.29 5.75
N VAL A 44 -1.70 -2.59 5.55
CA VAL A 44 -0.92 -3.14 4.44
C VAL A 44 -1.82 -4.09 3.65
N GLN A 45 -1.91 -3.85 2.33
CA GLN A 45 -2.60 -4.73 1.40
C GLN A 45 -1.55 -5.42 0.52
N VAL A 46 -1.66 -6.73 0.40
CA VAL A 46 -0.83 -7.56 -0.47
C VAL A 46 -1.66 -7.94 -1.69
N GLU A 47 -1.15 -7.63 -2.89
CA GLU A 47 -1.71 -8.11 -4.14
C GLU A 47 -0.73 -9.10 -4.78
N ILE A 48 -1.23 -10.28 -5.16
CA ILE A 48 -0.46 -11.33 -5.83
C ILE A 48 -1.16 -11.66 -7.15
N ASP A 49 -0.42 -11.64 -8.25
CA ASP A 49 -0.92 -12.17 -9.51
C ASP A 49 -1.08 -13.70 -9.42
N ALA A 50 -2.33 -14.16 -9.51
CA ALA A 50 -2.67 -15.58 -9.41
C ALA A 50 -2.03 -16.43 -10.52
N TYR A 51 -1.86 -15.87 -11.73
CA TYR A 51 -1.30 -16.62 -12.86
C TYR A 51 0.19 -16.86 -12.70
N ALA A 52 0.90 -15.93 -12.08
CA ALA A 52 2.31 -16.12 -11.78
C ALA A 52 2.55 -16.90 -10.49
N ALA A 53 1.61 -16.84 -9.54
CA ALA A 53 1.64 -17.68 -8.35
C ALA A 53 1.47 -19.17 -8.68
N GLU A 54 0.80 -19.53 -9.79
CA GLU A 54 0.60 -20.92 -10.20
C GLU A 54 1.93 -21.67 -10.45
N GLY A 55 2.97 -20.95 -10.91
CA GLY A 55 4.30 -21.50 -11.16
C GLY A 55 5.29 -21.37 -10.01
N ALA A 56 4.95 -20.62 -8.95
CA ALA A 56 5.83 -20.32 -7.83
C ALA A 56 5.55 -21.25 -6.64
N SER A 57 6.61 -21.68 -5.96
CA SER A 57 6.45 -22.41 -4.69
C SER A 57 6.00 -21.46 -3.57
N VAL A 58 5.32 -22.00 -2.56
CA VAL A 58 4.92 -21.23 -1.38
C VAL A 58 6.13 -20.55 -0.72
N SER A 59 7.26 -21.24 -0.63
CA SER A 59 8.49 -20.68 -0.06
C SER A 59 9.07 -19.51 -0.85
N GLU A 60 8.92 -19.51 -2.18
CA GLU A 60 9.33 -18.36 -3.01
C GLU A 60 8.42 -17.17 -2.76
N ILE A 61 7.10 -17.39 -2.69
CA ILE A 61 6.11 -16.35 -2.37
C ILE A 61 6.43 -15.72 -1.01
N GLU A 62 6.65 -16.54 0.02
CA GLU A 62 7.02 -16.08 1.36
C GLU A 62 8.31 -15.26 1.36
N ARG A 63 9.37 -15.74 0.69
CA ARG A 63 10.66 -15.05 0.63
C ARG A 63 10.50 -13.63 0.06
N HIS A 64 9.83 -13.50 -1.07
CA HIS A 64 9.66 -12.19 -1.70
C HIS A 64 8.73 -11.27 -0.89
N LEU A 65 7.70 -11.80 -0.23
CA LEU A 65 6.87 -11.00 0.68
C LEU A 65 7.71 -10.42 1.82
N VAL A 66 8.62 -11.21 2.40
CA VAL A 66 9.54 -10.75 3.44
C VAL A 66 10.49 -9.67 2.90
N GLU A 67 11.03 -9.86 1.70
CA GLU A 67 11.89 -8.87 1.03
C GLU A 67 11.13 -7.54 0.80
N LEU A 68 9.90 -7.61 0.29
CA LEU A 68 9.03 -6.43 0.09
C LEU A 68 8.69 -5.71 1.39
N PHE A 69 8.33 -6.45 2.44
CA PHE A 69 8.05 -5.88 3.76
C PHE A 69 9.29 -5.22 4.39
N THR A 70 10.48 -5.77 4.14
CA THR A 70 11.73 -5.22 4.67
C THR A 70 12.15 -3.97 3.91
N ALA A 71 11.86 -3.89 2.60
CA ALA A 71 12.14 -2.72 1.78
C ALA A 71 11.12 -1.58 1.97
N ALA A 72 9.91 -1.90 2.41
CA ALA A 72 8.82 -0.97 2.65
C ALA A 72 9.10 0.01 3.80
N SER A 73 8.89 1.31 3.55
CA SER A 73 8.92 2.31 4.61
C SER A 73 7.56 2.35 5.31
N ILE A 74 7.39 1.52 6.34
CA ILE A 74 6.13 1.45 7.08
C ILE A 74 5.94 2.76 7.87
N PRO A 75 4.87 3.53 7.60
CA PRO A 75 4.58 4.75 8.34
C PRO A 75 4.21 4.41 9.78
N ASP A 76 4.68 5.22 10.72
CA ASP A 76 4.30 5.11 12.12
C ASP A 76 2.84 5.57 12.30
N PRO A 77 1.90 4.69 12.69
CA PRO A 77 0.50 5.06 12.85
C PRO A 77 0.27 6.11 13.95
N ALA A 78 1.21 6.25 14.90
CA ALA A 78 1.13 7.25 15.96
C ALA A 78 1.72 8.61 15.55
N LYS A 79 2.37 8.68 14.38
CA LYS A 79 3.01 9.91 13.90
C LYS A 79 2.14 10.53 12.81
N PRO A 80 1.65 11.77 12.99
CA PRO A 80 0.83 12.40 11.96
C PRO A 80 1.63 12.49 10.66
N ALA A 81 1.00 12.09 9.55
CA ALA A 81 1.59 12.22 8.23
C ALA A 81 1.94 13.71 8.03
N ALA A 82 3.22 14.02 7.79
CA ALA A 82 3.63 15.37 7.48
C ALA A 82 2.83 15.85 6.26
N GLY A 83 2.02 16.89 6.47
CA GLY A 83 1.25 17.58 5.44
C GLY A 83 2.16 18.29 4.46
#